data_AF-A0A3M2C3H7-F1
#
_entry.id   AF-A0A3M2C3H7-F1
#
_cell.length_a   1.000
_cell.length_b   1.000
_cell.length_c   1.000
_cell.angle_alpha   90.00
_cell.angle_beta   90.00
_cell.angle_gamma   90.00
#
_symmetry.space_group_name_H-M   'P 1'
#
loop_
_entity.id
_entity.type
_entity.pdbx_description
1 polymer ?
#
loop_
_entity_poly.entity_id
_entity_poly.type
_entity_poly.pdbx_seq_one_letter_code
_entity_poly.pdbx_strand_id
1 'polypeptide(L)'
;MRLLFFLLFIIIPVIEIYLFIKVGAIIGAGNTILIIFVTAIIGAGMLRSQGLQTLAKIQNSLNQFQLPARELVEGVLIVIGGAFLLTPGFFTDTIGFLFLIP
;
A
#
# COMPACT_ATOMS: atom_id res chain seq x y z
N MET A 1 15.41 13.75 -12.37
CA MET A 1 14.65 12.48 -12.27
C MET A 1 15.40 11.36 -11.56
N ARG A 2 16.57 10.90 -12.05
CA ARG A 2 17.30 9.75 -11.45
C ARG A 2 17.72 9.96 -9.98
N LEU A 3 18.16 11.17 -9.63
CA LEU A 3 18.59 11.51 -8.26
C LEU A 3 17.43 11.47 -7.26
N LEU A 4 16.20 11.81 -7.69
CA LEU A 4 15.02 11.86 -6.82
C LEU A 4 14.62 10.46 -6.35
N PHE A 5 14.57 9.49 -7.28
CA PHE A 5 14.27 8.09 -6.94
C PHE A 5 15.34 7.49 -6.02
N PHE A 6 16.60 7.84 -6.23
CA PHE A 6 17.69 7.41 -5.35
C PHE A 6 17.54 7.97 -3.93
N LEU A 7 17.19 9.26 -3.80
CA LEU A 7 16.92 9.87 -2.50
C LEU A 7 15.73 9.24 -1.79
N LEU A 8 14.61 9.01 -2.49
CA LEU A 8 13.44 8.34 -1.92
C LEU A 8 13.77 6.92 -1.44
N PHE A 9 14.54 6.17 -2.24
CA PHE A 9 14.99 4.83 -1.88
C PHE A 9 15.85 4.79 -0.61
N ILE A 10 16.59 5.85 -0.30
CA ILE A 10 17.38 5.95 0.95
C ILE A 10 16.51 6.46 2.10
N ILE A 11 15.73 7.52 1.87
CA ILE A 11 14.97 8.20 2.92
C ILE A 11 13.88 7.30 3.49
N ILE A 12 13.17 6.55 2.64
CA ILE A 12 12.05 5.70 3.10
C ILE A 12 12.53 4.64 4.09
N PRO A 13 13.53 3.79 3.80
CA PRO A 13 14.05 2.82 4.77
C PRO A 13 14.63 3.46 6.03
N VAL A 14 15.26 4.64 5.93
CA VAL A 14 15.79 5.34 7.11
C VAL A 14 14.67 5.75 8.06
N ILE A 15 13.56 6.28 7.52
CA ILE A 15 12.35 6.60 8.30
C ILE A 15 11.79 5.33 8.96
N GLU A 16 11.70 4.23 8.21
CA GLU A 16 11.18 2.95 8.73
C GLU A 16 12.03 2.41 9.89
N ILE A 17 13.36 2.37 9.73
CA ILE A 17 14.26 1.91 10.79
C ILE A 17 14.10 2.77 12.04
N TYR A 18 14.01 4.09 11.88
CA TYR A 18 13.78 5.00 13.00
C TYR A 18 12.44 4.69 13.72
N LEU A 19 11.37 4.47 12.96
CA LEU A 19 10.05 4.12 13.51
C LEU A 19 10.05 2.76 14.21
N PHE A 20 10.69 1.74 13.64
CA PHE A 20 10.82 0.43 14.29
C PHE A 20 11.55 0.53 15.62
N ILE A 21 12.63 1.32 15.71
CA ILE A 21 13.36 1.53 16.96
C ILE A 21 12.49 2.28 17.97
N LYS A 22 11.83 3.37 17.55
CA LYS A 22 10.97 4.19 18.42
C LYS A 22 9.79 3.39 18.98
N VAL A 23 9.05 2.71 18.12
CA VAL A 23 7.88 1.92 18.51
C VAL A 23 8.32 0.69 19.30
N GLY A 24 9.35 -0.02 18.83
CA GLY A 24 9.92 -1.18 19.52
C GLY A 24 10.43 -0.87 20.92
N ALA A 25 10.94 0.34 21.16
CA ALA A 25 11.33 0.80 22.49
C ALA A 25 10.14 1.06 23.44
N ILE A 26 8.95 1.39 22.91
CA ILE A 26 7.75 1.70 23.71
C ILE A 26 6.95 0.44 24.00
N ILE A 27 6.71 -0.40 22.99
CA ILE A 27 5.79 -1.56 23.10
C ILE A 27 6.51 -2.92 23.03
N GLY A 28 7.82 -2.93 22.80
CA GLY A 28 8.62 -4.15 22.61
C GLY A 28 8.67 -4.63 21.15
N ALA A 29 9.77 -5.30 20.80
CA ALA A 29 10.00 -5.79 19.44
C ALA A 29 8.97 -6.83 18.99
N GLY A 30 8.56 -7.75 19.88
CA GLY A 30 7.55 -8.77 19.55
C GLY A 30 6.19 -8.19 19.15
N ASN A 31 5.70 -7.21 19.93
CA ASN A 31 4.45 -6.52 19.62
C ASN A 31 4.56 -5.68 18.34
N THR A 32 5.72 -5.06 18.11
CA THR A 32 5.99 -4.31 16.88
C THR A 32 5.88 -5.20 15.65
N ILE A 33 6.53 -6.37 15.67
CA ILE A 33 6.46 -7.36 14.59
C ILE A 33 5.02 -7.86 14.39
N LEU A 34 4.30 -8.13 15.49
CA LEU A 34 2.90 -8.56 15.42
C LEU A 34 2.02 -7.52 14.70
N ILE A 35 2.15 -6.24 15.06
CA ILE A 35 1.38 -5.16 14.43
C ILE A 35 1.65 -5.12 12.93
N ILE A 36 2.92 -5.14 12.54
CA ILE A 36 3.34 -5.12 11.12
C ILE A 36 2.76 -6.32 10.35
N PHE A 37 2.76 -7.50 10.99
CA PHE A 37 2.21 -8.70 10.37
C PHE A 37 0.69 -8.59 10.18
N VAL A 38 -0.01 -8.04 11.18
CA VAL A 38 -1.45 -7.80 11.11
C VAL A 38 -1.78 -6.75 10.04
N THR A 39 -1.06 -5.63 9.99
CA THR A 39 -1.27 -4.60 8.97
C THR A 39 -1.01 -5.13 7.56
N ALA A 40 0.04 -5.94 7.37
CA ALA A 40 0.31 -6.60 6.10
C ALA A 40 -0.84 -7.52 5.65
N ILE A 41 -1.38 -8.34 6.56
CA ILE A 41 -2.53 -9.22 6.26
C ILE A 41 -3.77 -8.40 5.87
N ILE A 42 -4.08 -7.36 6.65
CA ILE A 42 -5.23 -6.49 6.37
C ILE A 42 -5.06 -5.80 5.02
N GLY A 43 -3.88 -5.21 4.78
CA GLY A 43 -3.55 -4.52 3.54
C GLY A 43 -3.64 -5.44 2.31
N ALA A 44 -3.06 -6.64 2.40
CA ALA A 44 -3.15 -7.64 1.33
C ALA A 44 -4.60 -8.11 1.08
N GLY A 45 -5.41 -8.25 2.14
CA GLY A 45 -6.83 -8.57 2.04
C GLY A 45 -7.63 -7.46 1.34
N MET A 46 -7.36 -6.21 1.68
CA MET A 46 -7.98 -5.04 1.03
C MET A 46 -7.57 -4.96 -0.45
N LEU A 47 -6.27 -5.07 -0.74
CA LEU A 47 -5.74 -5.10 -2.11
C LEU A 47 -6.43 -6.16 -2.97
N ARG A 48 -6.57 -7.39 -2.44
CA ARG A 48 -7.23 -8.49 -3.15
C ARG A 48 -8.70 -8.18 -3.41
N SER A 49 -9.44 -7.74 -2.40
CA SER A 49 -10.88 -7.52 -2.52
C SER A 49 -11.19 -6.34 -3.45
N GLN A 50 -10.50 -5.21 -3.30
CA GLN A 50 -10.67 -4.03 -4.15
C GLN A 50 -10.15 -4.25 -5.57
N GLY A 51 -8.98 -4.88 -5.72
CA GLY A 51 -8.41 -5.17 -7.03
C GLY A 51 -9.33 -6.04 -7.89
N LEU A 52 -9.94 -7.08 -7.31
CA LEU A 52 -10.90 -7.93 -8.01
C LEU A 52 -12.19 -7.18 -8.38
N GLN A 53 -12.71 -6.34 -7.47
CA GLN A 53 -13.89 -5.53 -7.73
C GLN A 53 -13.66 -4.51 -8.86
N THR A 54 -12.54 -3.80 -8.84
CA THR A 54 -12.18 -2.83 -9.89
C THR A 54 -11.97 -3.51 -11.23
N LEU A 55 -11.32 -4.68 -11.25
CA LEU A 55 -11.16 -5.45 -12.48
C LEU A 55 -12.51 -5.91 -13.06
N ALA A 56 -13.46 -6.32 -12.22
CA ALA A 56 -14.81 -6.67 -12.66
C ALA A 56 -15.56 -5.45 -13.23
N LYS A 57 -15.42 -4.27 -12.62
CA LYS A 57 -16.00 -3.03 -13.15
C LYS A 57 -15.41 -2.66 -14.52
N ILE A 58 -14.09 -2.75 -14.68
CA ILE A 58 -13.40 -2.50 -15.97
C ILE A 58 -13.96 -3.43 -17.05
N GLN A 59 -14.04 -4.74 -16.77
CA GLN A 59 -14.60 -5.71 -17.72
C GLN A 59 -16.05 -5.38 -18.09
N ASN A 60 -16.89 -5.03 -17.12
CA ASN A 60 -18.29 -4.66 -17.35
C ASN A 60 -18.43 -3.41 -18.22
N SER A 61 -17.66 -2.35 -17.96
CA SER A 61 -17.68 -1.12 -18.75
C SER A 61 -17.22 -1.35 -20.19
N LEU A 62 -16.18 -2.17 -20.38
CA LEU A 62 -15.70 -2.55 -21.72
C LEU A 62 -16.76 -3.36 -22.50
N ASN A 63 -17.46 -4.28 -21.83
CA ASN A 63 -18.56 -5.04 -22.43
C ASN A 63 -19.75 -4.15 -22.85
N GLN A 64 -19.89 -2.97 -22.22
CA GLN A 64 -20.90 -1.96 -22.55
C GLN A 64 -20.40 -0.93 -23.57
N PHE A 65 -19.22 -1.14 -24.17
CA PHE A 65 -18.54 -0.18 -25.06
C PHE A 65 -18.32 1.21 -24.42
N GLN A 66 -18.22 1.27 -23.08
CA GLN A 66 -17.90 2.48 -22.33
C GLN A 66 -16.42 2.50 -21.95
N LEU A 67 -15.81 3.68 -21.97
CA LEU A 67 -14.41 3.86 -21.56
C LEU A 67 -14.29 3.92 -20.02
N PRO A 68 -13.61 2.96 -19.36
CA PRO A 68 -13.51 2.88 -17.90
C PRO A 68 -12.40 3.80 -17.34
N ALA A 69 -12.44 5.10 -17.68
CA ALA A 69 -11.37 6.02 -17.30
C ALA A 69 -11.19 6.12 -15.78
N ARG A 70 -12.31 6.12 -15.03
CA ARG A 70 -12.29 6.21 -13.56
C ARG A 70 -11.73 4.94 -12.92
N GLU A 71 -12.20 3.78 -13.38
CA GLU A 71 -11.81 2.48 -12.83
C GLU A 71 -10.33 2.19 -13.11
N LEU A 72 -9.77 2.69 -14.21
CA LEU A 72 -8.35 2.60 -14.49
C LEU A 72 -7.52 3.41 -13.49
N VAL A 73 -7.94 4.63 -13.15
CA VAL A 73 -7.27 5.44 -12.11
C VAL A 73 -7.37 4.76 -10.75
N GLU A 74 -8.56 4.28 -10.37
CA GLU A 74 -8.76 3.49 -9.15
C GLU A 74 -7.84 2.24 -9.15
N GLY A 75 -7.73 1.53 -10.27
CA GLY A 75 -6.85 0.38 -10.41
C GLY A 75 -5.37 0.72 -10.20
N VAL A 76 -4.90 1.85 -10.73
CA VAL A 76 -3.53 2.33 -10.53
C VAL A 76 -3.27 2.67 -9.06
N LEU A 77 -4.20 3.37 -8.39
CA LEU A 77 -4.08 3.70 -6.97
C LEU A 77 -4.03 2.43 -6.10
N ILE A 78 -4.87 1.44 -6.43
CA ILE A 78 -4.87 0.14 -5.75
C ILE A 78 -3.52 -0.57 -5.90
N VAL A 79 -2.93 -0.58 -7.11
CA VAL A 79 -1.62 -1.20 -7.34
C VAL A 79 -0.51 -0.47 -6.59
N ILE A 80 -0.51 0.87 -6.60
CA ILE A 80 0.47 1.67 -5.86
C ILE A 80 0.33 1.42 -4.36
N GLY A 81 -0.88 1.53 -3.80
CA GLY A 81 -1.15 1.26 -2.39
C GLY A 81 -0.76 -0.15 -1.97
N GLY A 82 -1.07 -1.14 -2.82
CA GLY A 82 -0.64 -2.52 -2.65
C GLY A 82 0.87 -2.70 -2.63
N ALA A 83 1.60 -2.04 -3.52
CA ALA A 83 3.06 -2.10 -3.55
C ALA A 83 3.70 -1.56 -2.25
N PHE A 84 3.12 -0.49 -1.67
CA PHE A 84 3.56 0.04 -0.37
C PHE A 84 3.26 -0.92 0.80
N LEU A 85 2.11 -1.59 0.81
CA LEU A 85 1.72 -2.55 1.86
C LEU A 85 2.47 -3.89 1.75
N LEU A 86 2.98 -4.24 0.56
CA LEU A 86 3.84 -5.41 0.35
C LEU A 86 5.26 -5.21 0.90
N THR A 87 5.66 -3.97 1.18
CA THR A 87 6.86 -3.64 1.94
C THR A 87 6.47 -3.29 3.37
N PRO A 88 6.14 -4.29 4.21
CA PRO A 88 5.47 -4.06 5.49
C PRO A 88 6.34 -3.20 6.41
N GLY A 89 5.79 -2.05 6.79
CA GLY A 89 6.47 -1.01 7.56
C GLY A 89 5.49 0.06 8.04
N PHE A 90 5.85 0.85 9.04
CA PHE A 90 4.89 1.79 9.63
C PHE A 90 4.55 2.95 8.69
N PHE A 91 5.55 3.48 7.99
CA PHE A 91 5.37 4.62 7.10
C PHE A 91 4.80 4.19 5.75
N THR A 92 5.33 3.11 5.18
CA THR A 92 4.83 2.49 3.95
C THR A 92 3.41 1.99 4.11
N ASP A 93 3.05 1.35 5.22
CA ASP A 93 1.67 0.90 5.45
C ASP A 93 0.71 2.09 5.53
N THR A 94 1.11 3.17 6.22
CA THR A 94 0.28 4.39 6.32
C THR A 94 -0.01 4.98 4.94
N ILE A 95 1.01 5.09 4.07
CA ILE A 95 0.85 5.57 2.69
C ILE A 95 -0.01 4.59 1.89
N GLY A 96 0.24 3.29 2.03
CA GLY A 96 -0.50 2.26 1.30
C GLY A 96 -1.98 2.23 1.66
N PHE A 97 -2.32 2.36 2.94
CA PHE A 97 -3.70 2.50 3.39
C PHE A 97 -4.34 3.80 2.91
N LEU A 98 -3.61 4.92 2.85
CA LEU A 98 -4.13 6.17 2.30
C LEU A 98 -4.55 6.03 0.82
N PHE A 99 -3.86 5.19 0.05
CA PHE A 99 -4.23 4.92 -1.34
C PHE A 99 -5.34 3.88 -1.50
N LEU A 100 -5.47 2.94 -0.55
CA LEU A 100 -6.51 1.90 -0.57
C LEU A 100 -7.82 2.32 0.12
N ILE A 101 -7.82 3.37 0.93
CA ILE A 101 -9.03 3.91 1.54
C ILE A 101 -9.50 5.06 0.64
N PRO A 102 -10.57 4.87 -0.15
CA PRO A 102 -11.10 5.89 -1.06
C PRO A 102 -11.75 7.07 -0.33
#